data_AF-A0A972GEE5-F1
#
_entry.id   AF-A0A972GEE5-F1
#
_cell.length_a   1.000
_cell.length_b   1.000
_cell.length_c   1.000
_cell.angle_alpha   90.00
_cell.angle_beta   90.00
_cell.angle_gamma   90.00
#
_symmetry.space_group_name_H-M   'P 1'
#
loop_
_entity.id
_entity.type
_entity.pdbx_description
1 polymer ?
#
loop_
_entity_poly.entity_id
_entity_poly.type
_entity_poly.pdbx_seq_one_letter_code
_entity_poly.pdbx_strand_id
1 'polypeptide(L)'
;MSSNPVARLRLIGSATMVLLALAAVGASIASIGPSGLTWAWVIGGTAIAYAVLSAIMHRRHPEAAEAAWDEQNIAAHRDSLIFGFWAVLAVFLFFLVLVLTDRLDPAMAFFWLGPVLGAAPSAHYLASIFRGRAE
;
A
#
# COMPACT_ATOMS: atom_id res chain seq x y z
N MET A 1 2.35 -5.43 -20.07
CA MET A 1 1.21 -5.23 -19.15
C MET A 1 0.36 -6.48 -19.23
N SER A 2 0.18 -7.20 -18.11
CA SER A 2 -0.57 -8.45 -18.07
C SER A 2 -1.94 -8.33 -18.78
N SER A 3 -2.23 -9.30 -19.65
CA SER A 3 -3.55 -9.44 -20.30
C SER A 3 -4.65 -9.77 -19.27
N ASN A 4 -4.27 -10.24 -18.09
CA ASN A 4 -5.15 -10.65 -17.01
C ASN A 4 -5.87 -9.43 -16.37
N PRO A 5 -7.22 -9.39 -16.41
CA PRO A 5 -7.99 -8.28 -15.85
C PRO A 5 -7.88 -8.20 -14.31
N VAL A 6 -7.66 -9.32 -13.62
CA VAL A 6 -7.43 -9.36 -12.16
C VAL A 6 -6.08 -8.76 -11.81
N ALA A 7 -5.03 -9.07 -12.57
CA ALA A 7 -3.70 -8.49 -12.37
C ALA A 7 -3.72 -6.96 -12.58
N ARG A 8 -4.41 -6.46 -13.61
CA ARG A 8 -4.57 -5.00 -13.83
C ARG A 8 -5.32 -4.32 -12.69
N LEU A 9 -6.42 -4.92 -12.21
CA LEU A 9 -7.14 -4.37 -11.06
C LEU A 9 -6.22 -4.29 -9.84
N ARG A 10 -5.41 -5.33 -9.60
CA ARG A 10 -4.44 -5.36 -8.49
C ARG A 10 -3.37 -4.29 -8.63
N LEU A 11 -2.84 -4.08 -9.83
CA LEU A 11 -1.90 -3.00 -10.13
C LEU A 11 -2.49 -1.62 -9.82
N ILE A 12 -3.70 -1.35 -10.32
CA ILE A 12 -4.39 -0.07 -10.11
C ILE A 12 -4.70 0.14 -8.63
N GLY A 13 -5.22 -0.88 -7.95
CA GLY A 13 -5.53 -0.82 -6.52
C GLY A 13 -4.30 -0.55 -5.67
N SER A 14 -3.21 -1.29 -5.91
CA SER A 14 -1.94 -1.10 -5.22
C SER A 14 -1.35 0.29 -5.46
N ALA A 15 -1.35 0.77 -6.70
CA ALA A 15 -0.91 2.13 -7.04
C ALA A 15 -1.74 3.19 -6.32
N THR A 16 -3.06 3.03 -6.32
CA THR A 16 -3.99 3.96 -5.67
C THR A 16 -3.73 4.05 -4.17
N MET A 17 -3.55 2.90 -3.49
CA MET A 17 -3.28 2.87 -2.05
C MET A 17 -1.96 3.56 -1.69
N VAL A 18 -0.90 3.33 -2.49
CA VAL A 18 0.40 3.96 -2.28
C VAL A 18 0.31 5.47 -2.50
N LEU A 19 -0.31 5.91 -3.59
CA LEU A 19 -0.49 7.34 -3.89
C LEU A 19 -1.31 8.04 -2.82
N LEU A 20 -2.39 7.42 -2.32
CA LEU A 20 -3.21 7.98 -1.24
C LEU A 20 -2.43 8.11 0.07
N ALA A 21 -1.67 7.08 0.44
CA ALA A 21 -0.85 7.13 1.65
C ALA A 21 0.22 8.23 1.54
N LEU A 22 0.92 8.31 0.41
CA LEU A 22 1.93 9.36 0.17
C LEU A 22 1.31 10.76 0.14
N ALA A 23 0.16 10.94 -0.50
CA ALA A 23 -0.56 12.21 -0.53
C ALA A 23 -0.98 12.65 0.87
N ALA A 24 -1.49 11.72 1.68
CA ALA A 24 -1.94 12.05 3.04
C ALA A 24 -0.77 12.37 3.99
N VAL A 25 0.33 11.64 3.89
CA VAL A 25 1.57 11.93 4.64
C VAL A 25 2.15 13.28 4.18
N GLY A 26 2.26 13.51 2.88
CA GLY A 26 2.76 14.78 2.31
C GLY A 26 1.91 15.98 2.71
N ALA A 27 0.58 15.84 2.66
CA ALA A 27 -0.38 16.84 3.10
C ALA A 27 -0.23 17.15 4.61
N SER A 28 -0.04 16.10 5.43
CA SER A 28 0.17 16.24 6.88
C SER A 28 1.46 16.99 7.19
N ILE A 29 2.57 16.67 6.50
CA ILE A 29 3.86 17.37 6.66
C ILE A 29 3.75 18.83 6.22
N ALA A 30 3.01 19.11 5.13
CA ALA A 30 2.79 20.46 4.64
C ALA A 30 1.77 21.25 5.49
N SER A 31 1.07 20.59 6.42
CA SER A 31 -0.07 21.17 7.15
C SER A 31 -1.18 21.69 6.23
N ILE A 32 -1.42 21.00 5.11
CA ILE A 32 -2.43 21.36 4.10
C ILE A 32 -3.50 20.29 4.04
N GLY A 33 -4.76 20.70 3.86
CA GLY A 33 -5.86 19.79 3.59
C GLY A 33 -6.59 19.30 4.84
N PRO A 34 -7.37 18.20 4.72
CA PRO A 34 -8.31 17.80 5.75
C PRO A 34 -7.63 17.10 6.93
N SER A 35 -8.38 16.94 8.02
CA SER A 35 -7.90 16.29 9.24
C SER A 35 -7.39 14.86 9.01
N GLY A 36 -6.51 14.37 9.89
CA GLY A 36 -6.03 12.98 9.84
C GLY A 36 -7.16 11.94 9.88
N LEU A 37 -8.26 12.22 10.61
CA LEU A 37 -9.45 11.36 10.64
C LEU A 37 -10.13 11.30 9.26
N THR A 38 -10.24 12.43 8.57
CA THR A 38 -10.77 12.47 7.19
C THR A 38 -9.91 11.64 6.25
N TRP A 39 -8.58 11.77 6.34
CA TRP A 39 -7.68 10.94 5.55
C TRP A 39 -7.80 9.45 5.87
N ALA A 40 -7.97 9.07 7.13
CA ALA A 40 -8.23 7.67 7.49
C ALA A 40 -9.52 7.14 6.88
N TRP A 41 -10.59 7.93 6.84
CA TRP A 41 -11.83 7.55 6.14
C TRP A 41 -11.63 7.40 4.64
N VAL A 42 -10.87 8.30 4.01
CA VAL A 42 -10.57 8.21 2.56
C VAL A 42 -9.74 6.96 2.25
N ILE A 43 -8.66 6.74 3.00
CA ILE A 43 -7.76 5.57 2.82
C ILE A 43 -8.53 4.28 3.12
N GLY A 44 -9.21 4.20 4.26
CA GLY A 44 -9.98 3.03 4.68
C GLY A 44 -11.14 2.73 3.73
N GLY A 45 -11.90 3.75 3.34
CA GLY A 45 -12.99 3.61 2.37
C GLY A 45 -12.50 3.15 1.00
N THR A 46 -11.38 3.67 0.53
CA THR A 46 -10.76 3.23 -0.74
C THR A 46 -10.29 1.77 -0.63
N ALA A 47 -9.67 1.39 0.49
CA ALA A 47 -9.24 0.01 0.72
C ALA A 47 -10.44 -0.97 0.71
N ILE A 48 -11.54 -0.60 1.36
CA ILE A 48 -12.78 -1.40 1.37
C ILE A 48 -13.37 -1.51 -0.04
N ALA A 49 -13.48 -0.39 -0.77
CA ALA A 49 -14.00 -0.39 -2.13
C ALA A 49 -13.15 -1.27 -3.07
N TYR A 50 -11.83 -1.16 -2.95
CA TYR A 50 -10.90 -2.01 -3.69
C TYR A 50 -11.05 -3.49 -3.30
N ALA A 51 -11.20 -3.83 -2.01
CA ALA A 51 -11.42 -5.20 -1.57
C ALA A 51 -12.72 -5.79 -2.13
N VAL A 52 -13.81 -5.02 -2.14
CA VAL A 52 -15.10 -5.43 -2.72
C VAL A 52 -14.98 -5.65 -4.22
N LEU A 53 -14.36 -4.72 -4.94
CA LEU A 53 -14.15 -4.83 -6.38
C LEU A 53 -13.27 -6.03 -6.73
N SER A 54 -12.23 -6.26 -5.93
CA SER A 54 -11.36 -7.45 -6.04
C SER A 54 -12.17 -8.73 -5.86
N ALA A 55 -13.00 -8.82 -4.82
CA ALA A 55 -13.86 -9.99 -4.59
C ALA A 55 -14.84 -10.26 -5.75
N ILE A 56 -15.43 -9.21 -6.33
CA ILE A 56 -16.30 -9.33 -7.50
C ILE A 56 -15.50 -9.88 -8.69
N MET A 57 -14.30 -9.35 -8.96
CA MET A 57 -13.47 -9.80 -10.07
C MET A 57 -12.97 -11.23 -9.91
N HIS A 58 -12.62 -11.66 -8.68
CA HIS A 58 -12.23 -13.05 -8.41
C HIS A 58 -13.39 -14.01 -8.70
N ARG A 59 -14.63 -13.64 -8.35
CA ARG A 59 -15.81 -14.46 -8.68
C ARG A 59 -16.14 -14.50 -10.16
N ARG A 60 -15.89 -13.41 -10.89
CA ARG A 60 -16.17 -13.33 -12.35
C ARG A 60 -15.10 -13.98 -13.21
N HIS A 61 -13.86 -14.04 -12.73
CA HIS A 61 -12.71 -14.55 -13.47
C HIS A 61 -11.86 -15.49 -12.58
N PRO A 62 -12.39 -16.66 -12.18
CA PRO A 62 -11.73 -17.55 -11.22
C PRO A 62 -10.36 -18.06 -11.72
N GLU A 63 -10.28 -18.53 -12.96
CA GLU A 63 -9.01 -19.01 -13.55
C GLU A 63 -7.94 -17.93 -13.60
N ALA A 64 -8.33 -16.70 -13.94
CA ALA A 64 -7.42 -15.56 -13.97
C ALA A 64 -7.00 -15.12 -12.55
N ALA A 65 -7.86 -15.34 -11.55
CA ALA A 65 -7.57 -15.05 -10.16
C ALA A 65 -6.59 -16.05 -9.55
N GLU A 66 -6.73 -17.34 -9.86
CA GLU A 66 -5.79 -18.40 -9.46
C GLU A 66 -4.41 -18.15 -10.06
N ALA A 67 -4.32 -17.91 -11.37
CA ALA A 67 -3.05 -17.61 -12.03
C ALA A 67 -2.33 -16.40 -11.39
N ALA A 68 -3.08 -15.31 -11.14
CA ALA A 68 -2.53 -14.12 -10.49
C ALA A 68 -2.16 -14.37 -9.01
N TRP A 69 -2.82 -15.30 -8.32
CA TRP A 69 -2.51 -15.67 -6.94
C TRP A 69 -1.24 -16.51 -6.86
N ASP A 70 -1.05 -17.45 -7.78
CA ASP A 70 0.15 -18.29 -7.83
C ASP A 70 1.40 -17.48 -8.14
N GLU A 71 1.34 -16.57 -9.12
CA GLU A 71 2.41 -15.62 -9.41
C GLU A 71 2.79 -14.78 -8.19
N GLN A 72 1.79 -14.33 -7.43
CA GLN A 72 2.01 -13.52 -6.24
C GLN A 72 2.53 -14.31 -5.06
N ASN A 73 2.09 -15.55 -4.85
CA ASN A 73 2.59 -16.37 -3.75
C ASN A 73 4.05 -16.75 -3.95
N ILE A 74 4.48 -17.02 -5.19
CA ILE A 74 5.89 -17.28 -5.50
C ILE A 74 6.73 -16.04 -5.21
N ALA A 75 6.27 -14.85 -5.64
CA ALA A 75 6.96 -13.59 -5.37
C ALA A 75 6.97 -13.23 -3.87
N ALA A 76 5.82 -13.36 -3.20
CA ALA A 76 5.65 -13.04 -1.78
C ALA A 76 6.40 -14.02 -0.89
N HIS A 77 6.45 -15.32 -1.21
CA HIS A 77 7.23 -16.29 -0.44
C HIS A 77 8.72 -15.93 -0.44
N ARG A 78 9.25 -15.50 -1.59
CA ARG A 78 10.63 -15.05 -1.74
C ARG A 78 10.94 -13.78 -0.95
N ASP A 79 9.95 -12.90 -0.78
CA ASP A 79 10.14 -11.56 -0.20
C ASP A 79 9.63 -11.44 1.26
N SER A 80 8.75 -12.34 1.73
CA SER A 80 7.99 -12.19 3.00
C SER A 80 8.84 -12.26 4.27
N LEU A 81 9.97 -12.99 4.26
CA LEU A 81 10.84 -13.10 5.44
C LEU A 81 11.67 -11.84 5.72
N ILE A 82 11.86 -11.00 4.71
CA ILE A 82 12.71 -9.80 4.78
C ILE A 82 11.84 -8.55 4.76
N PHE A 83 10.79 -8.53 3.96
CA PHE A 83 10.02 -7.34 3.68
C PHE A 83 9.35 -6.71 4.91
N GLY A 84 8.66 -7.51 5.74
CA GLY A 84 7.88 -6.98 6.87
C GLY A 84 8.74 -6.27 7.92
N PHE A 85 9.85 -6.89 8.32
CA PHE A 85 10.76 -6.31 9.31
C PHE A 85 11.43 -5.02 8.81
N TRP A 86 11.98 -5.03 7.60
CA TRP A 86 12.67 -3.87 7.05
C TRP A 86 11.72 -2.71 6.70
N ALA A 87 10.50 -3.01 6.23
CA ALA A 87 9.49 -1.98 6.00
C ALA A 87 9.09 -1.28 7.31
N VAL A 88 8.85 -2.05 8.37
CA VAL A 88 8.55 -1.50 9.71
C VAL A 88 9.71 -0.66 10.22
N LEU A 89 10.93 -1.17 10.15
CA LEU A 89 12.12 -0.43 10.60
C LEU A 89 12.33 0.86 9.82
N ALA A 90 12.18 0.84 8.50
CA ALA A 90 12.36 2.02 7.66
C ALA A 90 11.31 3.10 7.95
N VAL A 91 10.04 2.72 8.05
CA VAL A 91 8.95 3.66 8.39
C VAL A 91 9.14 4.24 9.79
N PHE A 92 9.51 3.40 10.75
CA PHE A 92 9.81 3.84 12.11
C PHE A 92 10.95 4.86 12.15
N LEU A 93 12.09 4.56 11.53
CA LEU A 93 13.24 5.48 11.50
C LEU A 93 12.92 6.79 10.78
N PHE A 94 12.17 6.74 9.67
CA PHE A 94 11.76 7.93 8.95
C PHE A 94 10.86 8.84 9.80
N PHE A 95 9.85 8.27 10.46
CA PHE A 95 8.97 9.03 11.36
C PHE A 95 9.70 9.53 12.59
N LEU A 96 10.62 8.75 13.16
CA LEU A 96 11.46 9.17 14.28
C LEU A 96 12.26 10.42 13.91
N VAL A 97 12.88 10.47 12.72
CA VAL A 97 13.61 11.66 12.25
C VAL A 97 12.68 12.86 12.09
N LEU A 98 11.48 12.67 11.54
CA LEU A 98 10.52 13.76 11.40
C LEU A 98 10.04 14.32 12.75
N VAL A 99 9.84 13.44 13.74
CA VAL A 99 9.49 13.84 15.11
C VAL A 99 10.65 14.57 15.78
N LEU A 100 11.87 14.03 15.70
CA LEU A 100 13.07 14.65 16.29
C LEU A 100 13.45 16.00 15.66
N THR A 101 12.91 16.32 14.48
CA THR A 101 13.14 17.59 13.77
C THR A 101 11.93 18.53 13.81
N ASP A 102 10.96 18.24 14.70
CA ASP A 102 9.72 19.00 14.88
C ASP A 102 8.90 19.18 13.59
N ARG A 103 9.07 18.28 12.61
CA ARG A 103 8.33 18.27 11.34
C ARG A 103 7.04 17.46 11.40
N LEU A 104 6.88 16.62 12.42
CA LEU A 104 5.70 15.79 12.62
C LEU A 104 5.44 15.60 14.12
N ASP A 105 4.19 15.81 14.55
CA ASP A 105 3.78 15.55 15.92
C ASP A 105 3.89 14.04 16.26
N PRO A 106 4.38 13.64 17.45
CA PRO A 106 4.52 12.23 17.83
C PRO A 106 3.21 11.43 17.80
N ALA A 107 2.09 12.00 18.23
CA ALA A 107 0.80 11.32 18.21
C ALA A 107 0.31 11.14 16.78
N MET A 108 0.55 12.13 15.91
CA MET A 108 0.29 12.05 14.48
C MET A 108 1.18 10.99 13.80
N ALA A 109 2.47 10.91 14.16
CA ALA A 109 3.39 9.88 13.66
C ALA A 109 2.94 8.47 14.04
N PHE A 110 2.48 8.28 15.28
CA PHE A 110 1.92 7.01 15.74
C PHE A 110 0.63 6.64 15.00
N PHE A 111 -0.25 7.62 14.74
CA PHE A 111 -1.44 7.41 13.94
C PHE A 111 -1.12 6.95 12.50
N TRP A 112 -0.09 7.54 11.88
CA TRP A 112 0.31 7.23 10.51
C TRP A 112 1.03 5.89 10.31
N LEU A 113 1.55 5.28 11.38
CA LEU A 113 2.27 4.01 11.32
C LEU A 113 1.42 2.92 10.67
N GLY A 114 0.15 2.79 11.08
CA GLY A 114 -0.77 1.80 10.53
C GLY A 114 -1.04 1.97 9.03
N PRO A 115 -1.54 3.13 8.57
CA PRO A 115 -1.81 3.39 7.15
C PRO A 115 -0.57 3.22 6.24
N VAL A 116 0.60 3.71 6.66
CA VAL A 116 1.82 3.60 5.85
C VAL A 116 2.31 2.16 5.77
N LEU A 117 2.31 1.42 6.88
CA LEU A 117 2.67 0.00 6.87
C LEU A 117 1.67 -0.86 6.11
N GLY A 118 0.38 -0.51 6.17
CA GLY A 118 -0.66 -1.15 5.36
C GLY A 118 -0.45 -0.96 3.85
N ALA A 119 0.16 0.15 3.43
CA ALA A 119 0.50 0.41 2.03
C ALA A 119 1.84 -0.22 1.61
N ALA A 120 2.68 -0.67 2.55
CA ALA A 120 4.00 -1.20 2.24
C ALA A 120 3.97 -2.42 1.29
N PRO A 121 3.12 -3.44 1.50
CA PRO A 121 3.02 -4.58 0.56
C PRO A 121 2.66 -4.13 -0.86
N SER A 122 1.75 -3.16 -0.99
CA SER A 122 1.37 -2.59 -2.29
C SER A 122 2.54 -1.84 -2.94
N ALA A 123 3.33 -1.08 -2.18
CA ALA A 123 4.51 -0.39 -2.69
C ALA A 123 5.59 -1.37 -3.17
N HIS A 124 5.78 -2.47 -2.45
CA HIS A 124 6.72 -3.52 -2.84
C HIS A 124 6.30 -4.22 -4.12
N TYR A 125 5.01 -4.55 -4.25
CA TYR A 125 4.46 -5.12 -5.49
C TYR A 125 4.65 -4.19 -6.69
N LEU A 126 4.43 -2.88 -6.53
CA LEU A 126 4.72 -1.92 -7.60
C LEU A 126 6.21 -1.89 -7.96
N ALA A 127 7.08 -1.89 -6.95
CA ALA A 127 8.52 -1.91 -7.15
C ALA A 127 8.99 -3.18 -7.85
N SER A 128 8.38 -4.34 -7.59
CA SER A 128 8.72 -5.59 -8.28
C SER A 128 8.29 -5.58 -9.75
N ILE A 129 7.13 -4.99 -10.08
CA ILE A 129 6.70 -4.76 -11.47
C ILE A 129 7.70 -3.86 -12.20
N PHE A 130 8.08 -2.71 -11.61
CA PHE A 130 9.05 -1.81 -12.23
C PHE A 130 10.43 -2.44 -12.43
N ARG A 131 10.78 -3.43 -11.60
CA ARG A 131 12.02 -4.21 -11.72
C ARG A 131 11.91 -5.40 -12.70
N GLY A 132 10.76 -5.60 -13.35
CA GLY A 132 10.51 -6.72 -14.25
C GLY A 132 10.49 -8.08 -13.55
N ARG A 133 10.20 -8.10 -12.24
CA ARG A 133 10.16 -9.32 -11.41
C ARG A 133 8.73 -9.83 -11.14
N ALA A 134 7.72 -9.10 -11.59
CA ALA A 134 6.30 -9.43 -11.53
C ALA A 134 5.61 -8.86 -12.79
N GLU A 135 4.56 -9.52 -13.28
CA GLU A 135 3.80 -9.12 -14.48
C GLU A 135 2.42 -8.49 -14.17
#